data_AF-A0A2V8YZ50-F1
#
_entry.id   AF-A0A2V8YZ50-F1
#
_cell.length_a   1.000
_cell.length_b   1.000
_cell.length_c   1.000
_cell.angle_alpha   90.00
_cell.angle_beta   90.00
_cell.angle_gamma   90.00
#
_symmetry.space_group_name_H-M   'P 1'
#
loop_
_entity.id
_entity.type
_entity.pdbx_description
1 polymer ?
#
loop_
_entity_poly.entity_id
_entity_poly.type
_entity_poly.pdbx_seq_one_letter_code
_entity_poly.pdbx_strand_id
1 'polypeptide(L)'
;MKKLCGVVLSGWFHACFVVFASLSVSALAQAQDRDQITAADMKGVSLQFTTVNRAAMGQNGTQQATLPGILGIDSIPNFSGAYSTPGFSPTGKPQSNWLFNMLGNAPSNGGTTMVNAPIVPVSLDFRNADGSERFVRAVNGRAITCGIAVEPGCHRLFFDVNTAGSGETTFLQRILDSPVFSNANYTSSGVPTQFADAVARAEYQGAPDDWHALLVPSVKTTRTMVINQDRTCGIGRGKGGHCNYLYALNPDGRCCFFVLIDANTFVNELFPSTFQFPPPTTTLVGAAEAAGDITTKDLSTFFFPPAYLFVPANHARPCCIGGFHGFDPEPGDARNGNLLRAFVLNYSTWDQPIFRDPTVQDVAGLSHEVSEIYNDPFVGVFGPDITPWWLAPNGNCQDNLEVGDVIEGMPHQVFPITMPNGFTYHPQNEALLQWFEFQSPSTALNGAYSYPDMTVLTGLSAPQKAGCVP
;
A
#
# COMPACT_ATOMS: atom_id res chain seq x y z
N MET A 1 44.53 77.65 0.48
CA MET A 1 45.35 78.05 -0.68
C MET A 1 44.72 77.49 -1.94
N LYS A 2 44.31 78.42 -2.83
CA LYS A 2 44.02 78.31 -4.29
C LYS A 2 42.94 77.30 -4.73
N LYS A 3 41.69 77.72 -4.96
CA LYS A 3 41.08 78.48 -6.12
C LYS A 3 40.40 77.47 -7.07
N LEU A 4 39.14 77.56 -7.51
CA LEU A 4 38.31 78.73 -7.89
C LEU A 4 36.78 78.51 -7.70
N CYS A 5 36.10 79.65 -7.48
CA CYS A 5 34.72 80.13 -7.79
C CYS A 5 33.71 79.18 -8.46
N GLY A 6 32.39 79.19 -8.18
CA GLY A 6 31.52 80.13 -7.44
C GLY A 6 30.44 80.71 -8.37
N VAL A 7 29.15 80.46 -8.09
CA VAL A 7 28.00 81.34 -8.43
C VAL A 7 26.85 81.06 -7.43
N VAL A 8 26.26 82.15 -6.93
CA VAL A 8 25.11 82.27 -6.02
C VAL A 8 23.85 82.54 -6.84
N LEU A 9 22.67 82.05 -6.42
CA LEU A 9 21.42 82.84 -6.41
C LEU A 9 20.28 82.15 -5.64
N SER A 10 19.53 83.00 -4.96
CA SER A 10 18.49 82.82 -3.95
C SER A 10 17.12 82.39 -4.49
N GLY A 11 16.30 81.78 -3.62
CA GLY A 11 14.83 81.76 -3.79
C GLY A 11 14.12 81.01 -2.67
N TRP A 12 13.48 81.75 -1.75
CA TRP A 12 12.60 81.23 -0.71
C TRP A 12 11.29 80.68 -1.30
N PHE A 13 10.73 79.59 -0.76
CA PHE A 13 9.30 79.47 -0.42
C PHE A 13 9.06 78.24 0.48
N HIS A 14 8.32 78.45 1.57
CA HIS A 14 7.80 77.42 2.47
C HIS A 14 6.73 76.57 1.76
N ALA A 15 6.79 75.24 1.90
CA ALA A 15 5.61 74.39 1.70
C ALA A 15 5.73 73.10 2.55
N CYS A 16 4.85 73.04 3.55
CA CYS A 16 4.28 71.89 4.26
C CYS A 16 5.05 70.55 4.28
N PHE A 17 5.50 70.19 5.48
CA PHE A 17 5.61 68.80 5.94
C PHE A 17 4.24 68.11 5.86
N VAL A 18 4.08 67.18 4.91
CA VAL A 18 3.20 66.02 5.06
C VAL A 18 4.03 64.81 4.66
N VAL A 19 4.68 64.20 5.65
CA VAL A 19 5.25 62.87 5.49
C VAL A 19 4.06 61.91 5.51
N PHE A 20 3.60 61.52 4.32
CA PHE A 20 2.89 60.24 4.20
C PHE A 20 3.91 59.16 4.54
N ALA A 21 3.81 58.62 5.76
CA ALA A 21 4.38 57.32 6.07
C ALA A 21 3.63 56.30 5.20
N SER A 22 4.14 56.04 4.00
CA SER A 22 3.84 54.82 3.29
C SER A 22 4.38 53.68 4.15
N LEU A 23 3.51 53.09 4.97
CA LEU A 23 3.67 51.73 5.44
C LEU A 23 3.77 50.85 4.18
N SER A 24 4.99 50.64 3.70
CA SER A 24 5.33 49.56 2.81
C SER A 24 5.03 48.27 3.57
N VAL A 25 3.81 47.77 3.41
CA VAL A 25 3.51 46.37 3.65
C VAL A 25 4.34 45.62 2.62
N SER A 26 5.56 45.26 3.00
CA SER A 26 6.31 44.21 2.34
C SER A 26 5.48 42.95 2.53
N ALA A 27 4.59 42.67 1.58
CA ALA A 27 4.05 41.34 1.39
C ALA A 27 5.27 40.46 1.07
N LEU A 28 5.86 39.87 2.11
CA LEU A 28 6.71 38.71 1.95
C LEU A 28 5.83 37.69 1.24
N ALA A 29 6.07 37.50 -0.05
CA ALA A 29 5.59 36.32 -0.75
C ALA A 29 6.18 35.13 -0.01
N GLN A 30 5.47 34.60 0.99
CA GLN A 30 5.85 33.37 1.66
C GLN A 30 5.90 32.30 0.56
N ALA A 31 7.10 31.76 0.35
CA ALA A 31 7.31 30.72 -0.65
C ALA A 31 6.48 29.50 -0.26
N GLN A 32 5.83 28.88 -1.25
CA GLN A 32 5.12 27.62 -1.11
C GLN A 32 6.02 26.59 -0.39
N ASP A 33 5.43 25.82 0.50
CA ASP A 33 6.09 24.67 1.13
C ASP A 33 6.67 23.74 0.05
N ARG A 34 7.94 23.37 0.20
CA ARG A 34 8.71 22.65 -0.84
C ARG A 34 8.30 21.18 -0.98
N ASP A 35 7.59 20.67 0.00
CA ASP A 35 7.03 19.32 0.10
C ASP A 35 5.52 19.28 -0.18
N GLN A 36 4.91 20.41 -0.57
CA GLN A 36 3.56 20.40 -1.09
C GLN A 36 3.56 19.83 -2.52
N ILE A 37 2.64 18.89 -2.76
CA ILE A 37 2.32 18.33 -4.08
C ILE A 37 0.82 18.48 -4.36
N THR A 38 0.40 18.15 -5.57
CA THR A 38 -0.97 18.22 -6.03
C THR A 38 -1.34 16.96 -6.82
N ALA A 39 -2.64 16.73 -7.05
CA ALA A 39 -3.11 15.64 -7.92
C ALA A 39 -2.52 15.70 -9.34
N ALA A 40 -2.19 16.91 -9.82
CA ALA A 40 -1.58 17.08 -11.15
C ALA A 40 -0.20 16.43 -11.25
N ASP A 41 0.52 16.30 -10.13
CA ASP A 41 1.83 15.63 -10.10
C ASP A 41 1.70 14.11 -10.30
N MET A 42 0.51 13.53 -10.08
CA MET A 42 0.25 12.08 -10.16
C MET A 42 -0.35 11.61 -11.50
N LYS A 43 -0.83 12.53 -12.36
CA LYS A 43 -1.59 12.22 -13.59
C LYS A 43 -0.88 11.29 -14.60
N GLY A 44 0.44 11.17 -14.54
CA GLY A 44 1.23 10.28 -15.41
C GLY A 44 1.76 9.02 -14.72
N VAL A 45 1.54 8.90 -13.41
CA VAL A 45 2.11 7.88 -12.53
C VAL A 45 1.15 6.70 -12.44
N SER A 46 1.67 5.48 -12.58
CA SER A 46 0.89 4.27 -12.29
C SER A 46 0.98 3.97 -10.79
N LEU A 47 -0.13 3.58 -10.20
CA LEU A 47 -0.12 2.92 -8.90
C LEU A 47 0.52 1.53 -9.07
N GLN A 48 1.33 1.16 -8.10
CA GLN A 48 2.03 -0.11 -7.99
C GLN A 48 1.80 -0.68 -6.59
N PHE A 49 2.11 -1.94 -6.44
CA PHE A 49 2.05 -2.72 -5.23
C PHE A 49 3.34 -3.52 -5.14
N THR A 50 3.59 -4.13 -3.98
CA THR A 50 4.86 -4.83 -3.75
C THR A 50 4.73 -5.77 -2.57
N THR A 51 5.78 -6.53 -2.27
CA THR A 51 5.86 -7.34 -1.06
C THR A 51 7.00 -6.90 -0.16
N VAL A 52 6.77 -7.04 1.15
CA VAL A 52 7.80 -6.77 2.16
C VAL A 52 8.21 -8.08 2.82
N ASN A 53 9.33 -8.61 2.35
CA ASN A 53 9.95 -9.79 2.92
C ASN A 53 10.83 -9.39 4.12
N ARG A 54 10.40 -9.80 5.32
CA ARG A 54 11.23 -9.74 6.53
C ARG A 54 11.84 -11.11 6.79
N ALA A 55 12.94 -11.45 6.11
CA ALA A 55 13.64 -12.70 6.36
C ALA A 55 14.23 -12.74 7.77
N ALA A 56 13.48 -13.23 8.76
CA ALA A 56 14.02 -13.56 10.07
C ALA A 56 14.74 -14.90 9.99
N MET A 57 16.02 -14.87 10.37
CA MET A 57 16.82 -16.02 10.81
C MET A 57 16.77 -17.23 9.87
N GLY A 58 17.79 -17.34 9.02
CA GLY A 58 17.99 -18.42 8.07
C GLY A 58 17.45 -19.78 8.54
N GLN A 59 16.31 -20.16 7.98
CA GLN A 59 15.84 -21.52 8.00
C GLN A 59 15.70 -21.99 6.55
N ASN A 60 16.31 -23.13 6.28
CA ASN A 60 16.14 -23.85 5.02
C ASN A 60 14.70 -24.37 5.01
N GLY A 61 13.86 -23.80 4.13
CA GLY A 61 12.52 -24.32 3.87
C GLY A 61 12.56 -25.84 3.67
N THR A 62 11.77 -26.57 4.45
CA THR A 62 11.62 -28.00 4.26
C THR A 62 10.91 -28.24 2.94
N GLN A 63 11.56 -28.96 2.01
CA GLN A 63 11.05 -29.33 0.67
C GLN A 63 9.84 -30.29 0.68
N GLN A 64 9.01 -30.28 1.72
CA GLN A 64 7.87 -31.19 1.84
C GLN A 64 6.57 -30.51 1.45
N ALA A 65 6.18 -30.71 0.19
CA ALA A 65 4.79 -30.61 -0.23
C ALA A 65 4.02 -31.82 0.28
N THR A 66 3.63 -31.79 1.55
CA THR A 66 2.63 -32.70 2.10
C THR A 66 1.70 -31.88 2.97
N LEU A 67 0.41 -31.83 2.61
CA LEU A 67 -0.64 -31.26 3.46
C LEU A 67 -0.53 -31.80 4.89
N PRO A 68 -0.70 -30.96 5.92
CA PRO A 68 -1.38 -29.65 5.89
C PRO A 68 -0.42 -28.43 5.94
N GLY A 69 -0.28 -27.72 4.81
CA GLY A 69 0.37 -26.41 4.77
C GLY A 69 1.88 -26.40 5.08
N ILE A 70 2.43 -25.19 5.31
CA ILE A 70 3.81 -25.04 5.77
C ILE A 70 3.89 -25.56 7.22
N LEU A 71 4.62 -26.66 7.39
CA LEU A 71 4.87 -27.25 8.69
C LEU A 71 5.89 -26.44 9.49
N GLY A 72 5.73 -26.41 10.82
CA GLY A 72 6.74 -25.86 11.72
C GLY A 72 6.64 -24.35 11.96
N ILE A 73 5.56 -23.70 11.52
CA ILE A 73 5.26 -22.30 11.82
C ILE A 73 3.96 -22.17 12.61
N ASP A 74 3.89 -21.14 13.45
CA ASP A 74 2.68 -20.67 14.10
C ASP A 74 2.13 -19.51 13.26
N SER A 75 1.15 -19.83 12.40
CA SER A 75 0.54 -18.87 11.47
C SER A 75 -0.94 -19.20 11.16
N ILE A 76 -1.54 -18.44 10.25
CA ILE A 76 -2.88 -18.62 9.69
C ILE A 76 -3.04 -20.02 9.07
N PRO A 77 -4.27 -20.59 9.03
CA PRO A 77 -4.53 -21.82 8.31
C PRO A 77 -4.13 -21.68 6.85
N ASN A 78 -3.37 -22.64 6.34
CA ASN A 78 -2.92 -22.64 4.96
C ASN A 78 -2.80 -24.08 4.45
N PHE A 79 -2.75 -24.23 3.14
CA PHE A 79 -2.56 -25.50 2.47
C PHE A 79 -1.47 -25.39 1.41
N SER A 80 -0.70 -26.45 1.23
CA SER A 80 0.33 -26.49 0.19
C SER A 80 -0.12 -27.32 -0.99
N GLY A 81 0.23 -26.86 -2.18
CA GLY A 81 0.05 -27.60 -3.43
C GLY A 81 1.33 -27.63 -4.25
N ALA A 82 1.25 -28.31 -5.39
CA ALA A 82 2.35 -28.38 -6.33
C ALA A 82 1.81 -28.52 -7.75
N TYR A 83 2.53 -27.95 -8.70
CA TYR A 83 2.32 -28.17 -10.13
C TYR A 83 3.63 -28.46 -10.84
N SER A 84 3.53 -29.03 -12.04
CA SER A 84 4.68 -29.40 -12.83
C SER A 84 4.68 -28.72 -14.20
N THR A 85 5.59 -27.76 -14.40
CA THR A 85 5.78 -27.08 -15.68
C THR A 85 7.25 -26.69 -15.88
N PRO A 86 7.85 -26.81 -17.08
CA PRO A 86 9.23 -26.40 -17.29
C PRO A 86 9.45 -24.90 -17.05
N GLY A 87 10.49 -24.55 -16.29
CA GLY A 87 10.89 -23.17 -16.05
C GLY A 87 12.27 -23.04 -15.42
N PHE A 88 12.62 -21.84 -14.96
CA PHE A 88 13.90 -21.54 -14.32
C PHE A 88 13.66 -21.03 -12.90
N SER A 89 14.42 -21.53 -11.94
CA SER A 89 14.45 -21.00 -10.56
C SER A 89 15.01 -19.56 -10.53
N PRO A 90 14.88 -18.84 -9.40
CA PRO A 90 15.50 -17.52 -9.22
C PRO A 90 17.01 -17.48 -9.50
N THR A 91 17.70 -18.61 -9.33
CA THR A 91 19.15 -18.74 -9.61
C THR A 91 19.48 -19.09 -11.07
N GLY A 92 18.47 -19.15 -11.95
CA GLY A 92 18.63 -19.53 -13.36
C GLY A 92 18.83 -21.02 -13.60
N LYS A 93 18.62 -21.88 -12.60
CA LYS A 93 18.64 -23.34 -12.79
C LYS A 93 17.31 -23.85 -13.34
N PRO A 94 17.30 -24.65 -14.41
CA PRO A 94 16.08 -25.30 -14.87
C PRO A 94 15.47 -26.19 -13.78
N GLN A 95 14.15 -26.11 -13.62
CA GLN A 95 13.37 -27.04 -12.81
C GLN A 95 11.96 -27.19 -13.39
N SER A 96 11.22 -28.15 -12.86
CA SER A 96 9.84 -28.38 -13.33
C SER A 96 8.83 -28.51 -12.21
N ASN A 97 9.24 -28.64 -10.95
CA ASN A 97 8.33 -28.79 -9.83
C ASN A 97 8.27 -27.48 -9.07
N TRP A 98 7.07 -26.98 -8.86
CA TRP A 98 6.80 -25.71 -8.20
C TRP A 98 5.86 -25.98 -7.04
N LEU A 99 6.18 -25.42 -5.88
CA LEU A 99 5.39 -25.56 -4.68
C LEU A 99 4.74 -24.22 -4.39
N PHE A 100 3.50 -24.26 -3.95
CA PHE A 100 2.77 -23.07 -3.49
C PHE A 100 2.09 -23.36 -2.15
N ASN A 101 1.71 -22.30 -1.47
CA ASN A 101 0.99 -22.27 -0.22
C ASN A 101 -0.08 -21.19 -0.28
N MET A 102 -1.31 -21.54 0.07
CA MET A 102 -2.45 -20.66 -0.04
C MET A 102 -3.23 -20.63 1.26
N LEU A 103 -3.95 -19.53 1.49
CA LEU A 103 -4.80 -19.36 2.67
C LEU A 103 -5.91 -20.41 2.72
N GLY A 104 -6.21 -20.89 3.92
CA GLY A 104 -7.34 -21.76 4.20
C GLY A 104 -7.04 -23.25 4.16
N ASN A 105 -8.09 -24.06 4.06
CA ASN A 105 -7.98 -25.50 3.89
C ASN A 105 -7.90 -25.88 2.41
N ALA A 106 -7.30 -27.04 2.11
CA ALA A 106 -7.22 -27.52 0.74
C ALA A 106 -8.63 -27.64 0.10
N PRO A 107 -8.78 -27.23 -1.18
CA PRO A 107 -10.06 -27.26 -1.91
C PRO A 107 -10.75 -28.63 -1.88
N SER A 108 -9.99 -29.72 -1.97
CA SER A 108 -10.50 -31.09 -1.98
C SER A 108 -11.20 -31.50 -0.67
N ASN A 109 -10.98 -30.78 0.43
CA ASN A 109 -11.60 -31.08 1.72
C ASN A 109 -12.99 -30.46 1.88
N GLY A 110 -13.39 -29.53 1.00
CA GLY A 110 -14.62 -28.75 1.18
C GLY A 110 -14.62 -27.90 2.44
N GLY A 111 -15.78 -27.41 2.84
CA GLY A 111 -15.98 -26.67 4.07
C GLY A 111 -15.36 -25.26 4.12
N THR A 112 -15.79 -24.48 5.11
CA THR A 112 -15.41 -23.07 5.23
C THR A 112 -14.31 -22.88 6.29
N THR A 113 -13.18 -22.31 5.88
CA THR A 113 -12.20 -21.73 6.80
C THR A 113 -12.60 -20.30 7.12
N MET A 114 -12.82 -20.00 8.40
CA MET A 114 -13.01 -18.63 8.89
C MET A 114 -11.68 -18.10 9.39
N VAL A 115 -11.22 -16.97 8.85
CA VAL A 115 -9.98 -16.30 9.24
C VAL A 115 -10.35 -14.97 9.88
N ASN A 116 -9.86 -14.70 11.08
CA ASN A 116 -10.02 -13.39 11.70
C ASN A 116 -9.25 -12.36 10.87
N ALA A 117 -9.89 -11.21 10.60
CA ALA A 117 -9.31 -10.15 9.79
C ALA A 117 -9.32 -8.80 10.54
N PRO A 118 -8.47 -8.61 11.55
CA PRO A 118 -8.40 -7.35 12.27
C PRO A 118 -7.93 -6.22 11.35
N ILE A 119 -8.68 -5.13 11.33
CA ILE A 119 -8.33 -3.89 10.63
C ILE A 119 -7.82 -2.94 11.70
N VAL A 120 -6.52 -2.62 11.66
CA VAL A 120 -5.85 -1.65 12.52
C VAL A 120 -5.83 -0.31 11.79
N PRO A 121 -6.70 0.66 12.15
CA PRO A 121 -6.69 1.96 11.48
C PRO A 121 -5.44 2.74 11.89
N VAL A 122 -4.77 3.38 10.94
CA VAL A 122 -3.56 4.16 11.19
C VAL A 122 -3.74 5.61 10.76
N SER A 123 -3.69 6.52 11.73
CA SER A 123 -3.59 7.96 11.46
C SER A 123 -2.14 8.38 11.24
N LEU A 124 -1.92 9.42 10.43
CA LEU A 124 -0.59 9.94 10.12
C LEU A 124 -0.38 11.30 10.79
N ASP A 125 0.72 11.43 11.52
CA ASP A 125 1.09 12.65 12.22
C ASP A 125 2.41 13.20 11.71
N PHE A 126 2.32 14.20 10.83
CA PHE A 126 3.47 14.76 10.14
C PHE A 126 4.08 15.91 10.95
N ARG A 127 5.38 15.79 11.21
CA ARG A 127 6.13 16.70 12.07
C ARG A 127 7.18 17.48 11.29
N ASN A 128 7.60 18.61 11.85
CA ASN A 128 8.77 19.34 11.36
C ASN A 128 10.05 18.50 11.55
N ALA A 129 11.15 18.91 10.94
CA ALA A 129 12.41 18.18 11.00
C ALA A 129 13.10 18.19 12.39
N ASP A 130 12.59 18.98 13.32
CA ASP A 130 12.99 18.99 14.74
C ASP A 130 12.05 18.14 15.63
N GLY A 131 11.02 17.52 15.04
CA GLY A 131 10.01 16.71 15.73
C GLY A 131 8.81 17.50 16.27
N SER A 132 8.79 18.83 16.16
CA SER A 132 7.64 19.64 16.57
C SER A 132 6.42 19.40 15.68
N GLU A 133 5.22 19.60 16.25
CA GLU A 133 3.96 19.55 15.50
C GLU A 133 4.00 20.52 14.32
N ARG A 134 3.58 20.06 13.13
CA ARG A 134 3.52 20.90 11.95
C ARG A 134 2.12 21.44 11.73
N PHE A 135 2.03 22.74 11.47
CA PHE A 135 0.79 23.43 11.13
C PHE A 135 0.95 24.12 9.78
N VAL A 136 -0.06 24.00 8.93
CA VAL A 136 -0.08 24.60 7.59
C VAL A 136 -1.41 25.29 7.33
N ARG A 137 -1.39 26.29 6.44
CA ARG A 137 -2.59 26.93 5.89
C ARG A 137 -2.49 27.04 4.38
N ALA A 138 -3.64 27.03 3.71
CA ALA A 138 -3.72 27.29 2.28
C ALA A 138 -3.92 28.79 2.00
N VAL A 139 -3.05 29.39 1.17
CA VAL A 139 -3.17 30.77 0.68
C VAL A 139 -3.03 30.73 -0.84
N ASN A 140 -4.10 31.08 -1.56
CA ASN A 140 -4.15 31.05 -3.04
C ASN A 140 -3.72 29.67 -3.61
N GLY A 141 -4.19 28.57 -3.00
CA GLY A 141 -3.86 27.21 -3.41
C GLY A 141 -2.47 26.71 -3.01
N ARG A 142 -1.66 27.54 -2.33
CA ARG A 142 -0.32 27.18 -1.85
C ARG A 142 -0.34 26.94 -0.35
N ALA A 143 0.25 25.85 0.09
CA ALA A 143 0.49 25.56 1.48
C ALA A 143 1.64 26.42 2.00
N ILE A 144 1.44 26.98 3.19
CA ILE A 144 2.43 27.75 3.92
C ILE A 144 2.49 27.20 5.35
N THR A 145 3.68 26.79 5.78
CA THR A 145 3.94 26.44 7.19
C THR A 145 3.70 27.62 8.11
N CYS A 146 2.94 27.39 9.18
CA CYS A 146 2.62 28.37 10.21
C CYS A 146 3.71 28.40 11.30
N GLY A 147 3.91 29.57 11.92
CA GLY A 147 4.88 29.70 13.02
C GLY A 147 4.34 29.17 14.35
N ILE A 148 3.02 29.31 14.59
CA ILE A 148 2.32 28.81 15.78
C ILE A 148 0.92 28.26 15.45
N ALA A 149 0.41 27.38 16.32
CA ALA A 149 -0.87 26.70 16.14
C ALA A 149 -2.10 27.63 16.09
N VAL A 150 -2.05 28.79 16.74
CA VAL A 150 -3.19 29.72 16.90
C VAL A 150 -3.32 30.74 15.76
N GLU A 151 -2.46 30.68 14.75
CA GLU A 151 -2.58 31.53 13.58
C GLU A 151 -3.88 31.22 12.80
N PRO A 152 -4.65 32.25 12.37
CA PRO A 152 -5.89 32.03 11.63
C PRO A 152 -5.70 31.17 10.39
N GLY A 153 -6.55 30.14 10.25
CA GLY A 153 -6.52 29.21 9.11
C GLY A 153 -5.42 28.15 9.16
N CYS A 154 -4.62 28.11 10.23
CA CYS A 154 -3.61 27.07 10.42
C CYS A 154 -4.25 25.79 10.97
N HIS A 155 -3.94 24.68 10.31
CA HIS A 155 -4.40 23.35 10.67
C HIS A 155 -3.20 22.45 10.90
N ARG A 156 -3.30 21.57 11.90
CA ARG A 156 -2.27 20.55 12.13
C ARG A 156 -2.19 19.64 10.90
N LEU A 157 -0.99 19.29 10.49
CA LEU A 157 -0.74 18.31 9.42
C LEU A 157 -0.90 16.90 10.00
N PHE A 158 -2.14 16.55 10.32
CA PHE A 158 -2.55 15.27 10.90
C PHE A 158 -3.64 14.66 10.02
N PHE A 159 -3.39 13.46 9.48
CA PHE A 159 -4.34 12.74 8.65
C PHE A 159 -5.04 11.68 9.50
N ASP A 160 -6.20 12.02 10.03
CA ASP A 160 -6.98 11.15 10.90
C ASP A 160 -7.78 10.14 10.07
N VAL A 161 -7.41 8.86 10.15
CA VAL A 161 -8.06 7.77 9.43
C VAL A 161 -9.53 7.60 9.82
N ASN A 162 -9.91 7.97 11.04
CA ASN A 162 -11.27 7.78 11.55
C ASN A 162 -12.23 8.86 11.04
N THR A 163 -11.70 9.99 10.56
CA THR A 163 -12.51 11.09 10.02
C THR A 163 -12.27 11.33 8.54
N ALA A 164 -11.19 10.76 7.98
CA ALA A 164 -10.93 10.76 6.55
C ALA A 164 -12.06 10.05 5.80
N GLY A 165 -12.56 10.69 4.76
CA GLY A 165 -13.71 10.22 4.00
C GLY A 165 -14.23 11.26 3.03
N SER A 166 -15.25 10.88 2.27
CA SER A 166 -16.00 11.80 1.40
C SER A 166 -17.47 11.80 1.81
N GLY A 167 -18.04 13.00 1.98
CA GLY A 167 -19.42 13.17 2.44
C GLY A 167 -19.62 12.73 3.90
N GLU A 168 -20.65 11.93 4.15
CA GLU A 168 -21.03 11.46 5.49
C GLU A 168 -20.37 10.12 5.89
N THR A 169 -19.61 9.48 4.99
CA THR A 169 -19.02 8.15 5.22
C THR A 169 -17.50 8.23 5.24
N THR A 170 -16.88 7.61 6.25
CA THR A 170 -15.42 7.51 6.38
C THR A 170 -14.86 6.46 5.44
N PHE A 171 -13.59 6.57 5.05
CA PHE A 171 -12.92 5.53 4.27
C PHE A 171 -12.88 4.20 5.02
N LEU A 172 -12.72 4.23 6.35
CA LEU A 172 -12.78 3.04 7.19
C LEU A 172 -14.14 2.32 7.07
N GLN A 173 -15.26 3.05 7.10
CA GLN A 173 -16.57 2.44 6.87
C GLN A 173 -16.69 1.92 5.44
N ARG A 174 -16.17 2.66 4.45
CA ARG A 174 -16.22 2.24 3.04
C ARG A 174 -15.51 0.91 2.81
N ILE A 175 -14.36 0.65 3.44
CA ILE A 175 -13.66 -0.63 3.27
C ILE A 175 -14.41 -1.78 3.95
N LEU A 176 -15.05 -1.56 5.10
CA LEU A 176 -15.87 -2.58 5.76
C LEU A 176 -17.06 -3.00 4.90
N ASP A 177 -17.71 -2.02 4.25
CA ASP A 177 -18.85 -2.24 3.36
C ASP A 177 -18.42 -2.73 1.95
N SER A 178 -17.12 -2.79 1.67
CA SER A 178 -16.58 -3.16 0.36
C SER A 178 -16.68 -4.66 0.10
N PRO A 179 -16.60 -5.10 -1.18
CA PRO A 179 -16.57 -6.52 -1.52
C PRO A 179 -15.39 -7.30 -0.92
N VAL A 180 -14.34 -6.63 -0.42
CA VAL A 180 -13.20 -7.29 0.23
C VAL A 180 -13.62 -7.93 1.55
N PHE A 181 -14.43 -7.22 2.35
CA PHE A 181 -14.83 -7.66 3.69
C PHE A 181 -16.33 -7.97 3.82
N SER A 182 -17.14 -7.59 2.84
CA SER A 182 -18.58 -7.85 2.77
C SER A 182 -18.94 -8.70 1.55
N ASN A 183 -20.00 -9.51 1.69
CA ASN A 183 -20.38 -10.44 0.64
C ASN A 183 -21.02 -9.75 -0.56
N ALA A 184 -20.62 -10.15 -1.76
CA ALA A 184 -21.20 -9.78 -3.05
C ALA A 184 -21.46 -11.03 -3.90
N ASN A 185 -22.21 -10.85 -5.00
CA ASN A 185 -22.49 -11.95 -5.93
C ASN A 185 -21.34 -12.08 -6.94
N TYR A 186 -20.86 -13.31 -7.12
CA TYR A 186 -19.80 -13.65 -8.05
C TYR A 186 -20.18 -14.88 -8.87
N THR A 187 -19.75 -14.92 -10.13
CA THR A 187 -19.99 -16.08 -11.02
C THR A 187 -19.25 -17.34 -10.59
N SER A 188 -18.19 -17.21 -9.80
CA SER A 188 -17.50 -18.37 -9.23
C SER A 188 -18.33 -19.06 -8.15
N SER A 189 -19.30 -18.38 -7.52
CA SER A 189 -20.01 -18.84 -6.32
C SER A 189 -21.51 -18.98 -6.48
N GLY A 190 -22.05 -20.08 -5.93
CA GLY A 190 -23.50 -20.26 -5.78
C GLY A 190 -24.12 -19.41 -4.66
N VAL A 191 -23.29 -18.87 -3.77
CA VAL A 191 -23.71 -18.01 -2.65
C VAL A 191 -22.90 -16.70 -2.63
N PRO A 192 -23.47 -15.58 -2.14
CA PRO A 192 -22.71 -14.35 -2.00
C PRO A 192 -21.48 -14.55 -1.09
N THR A 193 -20.32 -14.09 -1.53
CA THR A 193 -19.03 -14.27 -0.83
C THR A 193 -18.14 -13.03 -0.95
N GLN A 194 -16.94 -13.03 -0.37
CA GLN A 194 -15.96 -11.95 -0.43
C GLN A 194 -15.11 -12.01 -1.70
N PHE A 195 -14.48 -10.89 -2.05
CA PHE A 195 -13.72 -10.74 -3.30
C PHE A 195 -12.60 -11.77 -3.46
N ALA A 196 -11.67 -11.85 -2.51
CA ALA A 196 -10.53 -12.78 -2.58
C ALA A 196 -10.98 -14.25 -2.52
N ASP A 197 -12.04 -14.55 -1.76
CA ASP A 197 -12.67 -15.89 -1.79
C ASP A 197 -13.25 -16.21 -3.17
N ALA A 198 -13.89 -15.24 -3.83
CA ALA A 198 -14.42 -15.42 -5.17
C ALA A 198 -13.33 -15.66 -6.22
N VAL A 199 -12.16 -15.00 -6.08
CA VAL A 199 -10.96 -15.24 -6.90
C VAL A 199 -10.45 -16.66 -6.66
N ALA A 200 -10.18 -17.04 -5.40
CA ALA A 200 -9.72 -18.39 -5.06
C ALA A 200 -10.69 -19.49 -5.55
N ARG A 201 -12.01 -19.26 -5.46
CA ARG A 201 -13.00 -20.21 -5.99
C ARG A 201 -13.06 -20.24 -7.52
N ALA A 202 -12.66 -19.17 -8.20
CA ALA A 202 -12.47 -19.20 -9.65
C ALA A 202 -11.23 -20.02 -10.04
N GLU A 203 -10.14 -19.94 -9.27
CA GLU A 203 -8.94 -20.77 -9.43
C GLU A 203 -9.24 -22.26 -9.25
N TYR A 204 -10.12 -22.59 -8.29
CA TYR A 204 -10.46 -23.97 -7.93
C TYR A 204 -11.90 -24.34 -8.28
N GLN A 205 -12.30 -24.20 -9.55
CA GLN A 205 -13.67 -24.50 -10.03
C GLN A 205 -14.19 -25.90 -9.63
N GLY A 206 -13.30 -26.89 -9.44
CA GLY A 206 -13.66 -28.25 -9.04
C GLY A 206 -13.85 -28.47 -7.52
N ALA A 207 -13.68 -27.44 -6.70
CA ALA A 207 -13.88 -27.53 -5.26
C ALA A 207 -15.36 -27.76 -4.91
N PRO A 208 -15.68 -28.40 -3.77
CA PRO A 208 -17.04 -28.47 -3.25
C PRO A 208 -17.66 -27.08 -3.07
N ASP A 209 -18.98 -26.98 -3.23
CA ASP A 209 -19.71 -25.71 -3.13
C ASP A 209 -19.56 -25.02 -1.76
N ASP A 210 -19.29 -25.79 -0.69
CA ASP A 210 -19.09 -25.28 0.66
C ASP A 210 -17.63 -24.90 0.96
N TRP A 211 -16.72 -25.07 0.00
CA TRP A 211 -15.33 -24.65 0.13
C TRP A 211 -15.19 -23.14 0.05
N HIS A 212 -14.74 -22.54 1.15
CA HIS A 212 -14.56 -21.10 1.28
C HIS A 212 -13.41 -20.77 2.24
N ALA A 213 -12.74 -19.64 2.01
CA ALA A 213 -11.87 -18.99 2.98
C ALA A 213 -12.40 -17.57 3.20
N LEU A 214 -13.09 -17.35 4.33
CA LEU A 214 -13.79 -16.09 4.61
C LEU A 214 -13.11 -15.30 5.71
N LEU A 215 -12.96 -14.01 5.49
CA LEU A 215 -12.44 -13.03 6.43
C LEU A 215 -13.53 -12.56 7.39
N VAL A 216 -13.19 -12.45 8.66
CA VAL A 216 -14.06 -11.91 9.71
C VAL A 216 -13.50 -10.56 10.16
N PRO A 217 -13.96 -9.44 9.55
CA PRO A 217 -13.39 -8.13 9.83
C PRO A 217 -13.69 -7.67 11.25
N SER A 218 -12.72 -7.05 11.91
CA SER A 218 -12.97 -6.31 13.16
C SER A 218 -12.07 -5.08 13.27
N VAL A 219 -12.65 -3.92 13.55
CA VAL A 219 -11.88 -2.68 13.73
C VAL A 219 -11.19 -2.70 15.09
N LYS A 220 -9.88 -2.48 15.09
CA LYS A 220 -9.04 -2.42 16.29
C LYS A 220 -8.75 -0.98 16.70
N THR A 221 -8.00 -0.84 17.79
CA THR A 221 -7.55 0.45 18.30
C THR A 221 -6.80 1.21 17.22
N THR A 222 -7.21 2.45 16.94
CA THR A 222 -6.47 3.33 16.03
C THR A 222 -5.07 3.57 16.54
N ARG A 223 -4.09 3.46 15.65
CA ARG A 223 -2.68 3.78 15.92
C ARG A 223 -2.28 5.04 15.19
N THR A 224 -1.19 5.66 15.62
CA THR A 224 -0.65 6.86 14.99
C THR A 224 0.78 6.62 14.56
N MET A 225 1.05 6.76 13.27
CA MET A 225 2.40 6.80 12.73
C MET A 225 2.89 8.25 12.78
N VAL A 226 3.99 8.49 13.48
CA VAL A 226 4.60 9.82 13.58
C VAL A 226 5.75 9.90 12.60
N ILE A 227 5.72 10.85 11.66
CA ILE A 227 6.75 10.98 10.63
C ILE A 227 7.37 12.38 10.71
N ASN A 228 8.65 12.42 11.06
CA ASN A 228 9.43 13.65 11.05
C ASN A 228 9.91 13.97 9.64
N GLN A 229 9.87 15.25 9.25
CA GLN A 229 10.42 15.66 7.96
C GLN A 229 11.95 15.55 7.96
N ASP A 230 12.53 15.28 6.80
CA ASP A 230 13.97 15.30 6.62
C ASP A 230 14.50 16.75 6.62
N ARG A 231 15.62 16.99 7.30
CA ARG A 231 16.23 18.34 7.43
C ARG A 231 16.70 18.92 6.10
N THR A 232 16.93 18.08 5.11
CA THR A 232 17.36 18.44 3.76
C THR A 232 16.19 18.62 2.80
N CYS A 233 14.95 18.36 3.23
CA CYS A 233 13.78 18.45 2.36
C CYS A 233 13.69 19.82 1.69
N GLY A 234 13.73 19.82 0.36
CA GLY A 234 13.74 21.03 -0.45
C GLY A 234 15.06 21.82 -0.47
N ILE A 235 16.12 21.41 0.23
CA ILE A 235 17.45 22.05 0.28
C ILE A 235 18.45 21.30 -0.63
N GLY A 236 19.02 21.95 -1.65
CA GLY A 236 20.05 21.35 -2.55
C GLY A 236 19.96 21.80 -4.02
N ARG A 237 21.06 21.67 -4.80
CA ARG A 237 21.05 21.95 -6.26
C ARG A 237 20.32 20.81 -6.99
N GLY A 238 19.42 21.13 -7.93
CA GLY A 238 18.70 20.13 -8.74
C GLY A 238 17.23 19.87 -8.39
N LYS A 239 16.61 20.69 -7.53
CA LYS A 239 15.21 20.61 -7.03
C LYS A 239 14.95 19.66 -5.84
N GLY A 240 15.66 19.92 -4.74
CA GLY A 240 15.25 19.57 -3.38
C GLY A 240 15.97 18.35 -2.81
N GLY A 241 16.52 18.48 -1.59
CA GLY A 241 17.06 17.33 -0.85
C GLY A 241 15.97 16.33 -0.47
N HIS A 242 16.39 15.27 0.20
CA HIS A 242 15.53 14.16 0.60
C HIS A 242 14.35 14.66 1.45
N CYS A 243 13.15 14.14 1.21
CA CYS A 243 11.97 14.41 2.03
C CYS A 243 11.45 13.06 2.53
N ASN A 244 11.11 12.97 3.81
CA ASN A 244 10.49 11.77 4.38
C ASN A 244 9.01 11.68 4.01
N TYR A 245 8.37 12.82 3.77
CA TYR A 245 7.00 12.89 3.28
C TYR A 245 6.77 14.10 2.38
N LEU A 246 5.74 13.98 1.55
CA LEU A 246 5.15 15.02 0.71
C LEU A 246 3.63 14.99 0.93
N TYR A 247 2.95 16.12 0.78
CA TYR A 247 1.52 16.19 1.09
C TYR A 247 0.73 17.04 0.10
N ALA A 248 -0.51 16.63 -0.15
CA ALA A 248 -1.52 17.42 -0.83
C ALA A 248 -2.64 17.75 0.15
N LEU A 249 -2.99 19.04 0.26
CA LEU A 249 -4.10 19.49 1.10
C LEU A 249 -5.43 19.31 0.39
N ASN A 250 -6.48 19.15 1.19
CA ASN A 250 -7.85 19.29 0.72
C ASN A 250 -8.11 20.73 0.20
N PRO A 251 -9.15 20.93 -0.63
CA PRO A 251 -9.50 22.28 -1.12
C PRO A 251 -9.77 23.30 -0.01
N ASP A 252 -10.18 22.85 1.18
CA ASP A 252 -10.40 23.68 2.38
C ASP A 252 -9.12 24.00 3.16
N GLY A 253 -7.96 23.52 2.70
CA GLY A 253 -6.65 23.72 3.30
C GLY A 253 -6.34 22.78 4.48
N ARG A 254 -7.20 21.80 4.77
CA ARG A 254 -6.97 20.80 5.83
C ARG A 254 -6.22 19.59 5.32
N CYS A 255 -5.59 18.87 6.25
CA CYS A 255 -4.96 17.60 5.96
C CYS A 255 -6.01 16.48 5.84
N CYS A 256 -5.87 15.57 4.90
CA CYS A 256 -5.12 15.72 3.64
C CYS A 256 -5.97 15.15 2.51
N PHE A 257 -5.65 15.53 1.27
CA PHE A 257 -6.23 14.89 0.09
C PHE A 257 -5.49 13.59 -0.23
N PHE A 258 -4.15 13.63 -0.24
CA PHE A 258 -3.29 12.45 -0.19
C PHE A 258 -1.88 12.82 0.29
N VAL A 259 -1.06 11.83 0.60
CA VAL A 259 0.34 11.99 1.00
C VAL A 259 1.24 10.97 0.28
N LEU A 260 2.51 11.33 0.10
CA LEU A 260 3.56 10.41 -0.30
C LEU A 260 4.56 10.28 0.83
N ILE A 261 4.98 9.06 1.17
CA ILE A 261 5.90 8.76 2.27
C ILE A 261 7.11 8.02 1.69
N ASP A 262 8.31 8.38 2.12
CA ASP A 262 9.52 7.64 1.75
C ASP A 262 9.38 6.19 2.24
N ALA A 263 9.54 5.22 1.34
CA ALA A 263 9.28 3.81 1.63
C ALA A 263 10.14 3.28 2.78
N ASN A 264 11.40 3.70 2.88
CA ASN A 264 12.28 3.29 3.98
C ASN A 264 11.82 3.85 5.31
N THR A 265 11.45 5.13 5.34
CA THR A 265 10.88 5.78 6.52
C THR A 265 9.60 5.06 6.97
N PHE A 266 8.70 4.77 6.03
CA PHE A 266 7.44 4.07 6.31
C PHE A 266 7.67 2.69 6.91
N VAL A 267 8.51 1.85 6.29
CA VAL A 267 8.79 0.47 6.76
C VAL A 267 9.41 0.48 8.15
N ASN A 268 10.31 1.43 8.44
CA ASN A 268 10.94 1.55 9.76
C ASN A 268 9.96 1.95 10.87
N GLU A 269 8.92 2.74 10.56
CA GLU A 269 7.87 3.11 11.51
C GLU A 269 6.80 2.02 11.64
N LEU A 270 6.59 1.21 10.60
CA LEU A 270 5.62 0.12 10.61
C LEU A 270 6.13 -1.11 11.38
N PHE A 271 7.34 -1.60 11.08
CA PHE A 271 7.86 -2.89 11.55
C PHE A 271 8.94 -2.77 12.63
N PRO A 272 8.93 -3.63 13.67
CA PRO A 272 9.99 -3.68 14.67
C PRO A 272 11.37 -3.97 14.06
N SER A 273 12.41 -3.24 14.44
CA SER A 273 13.77 -3.46 13.90
C SER A 273 14.46 -4.73 14.43
N THR A 274 13.86 -5.42 15.41
CA THR A 274 14.43 -6.59 16.09
C THR A 274 13.36 -7.66 16.25
N PHE A 275 13.74 -8.92 16.01
CA PHE A 275 12.88 -10.08 16.22
C PHE A 275 12.97 -10.54 17.68
N GLN A 276 11.99 -10.15 18.50
CA GLN A 276 11.83 -10.59 19.88
C GLN A 276 10.35 -10.62 20.26
N PHE A 277 9.92 -11.63 21.03
CA PHE A 277 8.53 -11.73 21.47
C PHE A 277 8.41 -11.63 23.01
N PRO A 278 7.62 -10.67 23.56
CA PRO A 278 6.86 -9.64 22.86
C PRO A 278 7.75 -8.56 22.22
N PRO A 279 7.34 -7.97 21.09
CA PRO A 279 8.13 -7.01 20.34
C PRO A 279 8.20 -5.64 21.03
N PRO A 280 9.20 -4.79 20.67
CA PRO A 280 9.16 -3.38 21.00
C PRO A 280 7.86 -2.72 20.51
N THR A 281 7.24 -1.90 21.34
CA THR A 281 5.97 -1.22 21.02
C THR A 281 6.16 0.16 20.38
N THR A 282 7.35 0.43 19.85
CA THR A 282 7.67 1.74 19.22
C THR A 282 7.15 1.82 17.80
N THR A 283 6.95 0.69 17.13
CA THR A 283 6.42 0.60 15.77
C THR A 283 4.96 0.14 15.82
N LEU A 284 4.24 0.36 14.72
CA LEU A 284 2.80 0.07 14.69
C LEU A 284 2.50 -1.43 14.85
N VAL A 285 3.22 -2.28 14.12
CA VAL A 285 3.04 -3.74 14.15
C VAL A 285 3.40 -4.27 15.54
N GLY A 286 4.58 -3.94 16.06
CA GLY A 286 4.99 -4.41 17.39
C GLY A 286 4.04 -3.96 18.50
N ALA A 287 3.50 -2.74 18.40
CA ALA A 287 2.51 -2.27 19.35
C ALA A 287 1.13 -2.95 19.18
N ALA A 288 0.75 -3.41 17.99
CA ALA A 288 -0.46 -4.19 17.72
C ALA A 288 -0.36 -5.60 18.28
N GLU A 289 0.77 -6.27 18.05
CA GLU A 289 1.07 -7.59 18.61
C GLU A 289 1.07 -7.57 20.14
N ALA A 290 1.78 -6.60 20.74
CA ALA A 290 1.87 -6.48 22.19
C ALA A 290 0.51 -6.19 22.86
N ALA A 291 -0.41 -5.52 22.16
CA ALA A 291 -1.76 -5.26 22.63
C ALA A 291 -2.72 -6.45 22.45
N GLY A 292 -2.32 -7.46 21.66
CA GLY A 292 -3.22 -8.53 21.22
C GLY A 292 -4.31 -8.06 20.25
N ASP A 293 -4.09 -6.93 19.58
CA ASP A 293 -4.98 -6.46 18.51
C ASP A 293 -4.88 -7.36 17.28
N ILE A 294 -3.71 -7.99 17.09
CA ILE A 294 -3.41 -8.97 16.04
C ILE A 294 -2.71 -10.19 16.65
N THR A 295 -2.83 -11.34 15.99
CA THR A 295 -2.26 -12.63 16.38
C THR A 295 -1.72 -13.36 15.15
N THR A 296 -0.96 -14.43 15.37
CA THR A 296 -0.52 -15.32 14.28
C THR A 296 -1.65 -16.04 13.57
N LYS A 297 -2.90 -15.97 14.07
CA LYS A 297 -4.08 -16.62 13.45
C LYS A 297 -4.93 -15.65 12.65
N ASP A 298 -4.43 -14.43 12.46
CA ASP A 298 -5.14 -13.34 11.82
C ASP A 298 -4.49 -13.00 10.47
N LEU A 299 -5.32 -12.61 9.50
CA LEU A 299 -4.89 -11.82 8.34
C LEU A 299 -5.13 -10.36 8.68
N SER A 300 -4.07 -9.63 9.04
CA SER A 300 -4.23 -8.28 9.58
C SER A 300 -4.10 -7.18 8.52
N THR A 301 -4.99 -6.19 8.52
CA THR A 301 -4.88 -5.03 7.63
C THR A 301 -4.52 -3.79 8.43
N PHE A 302 -3.34 -3.22 8.17
CA PHE A 302 -2.99 -1.88 8.64
C PHE A 302 -3.51 -0.87 7.61
N PHE A 303 -4.66 -0.28 7.91
CA PHE A 303 -5.38 0.58 6.98
C PHE A 303 -5.02 2.05 7.17
N PHE A 304 -4.58 2.70 6.10
CA PHE A 304 -4.20 4.11 6.10
C PHE A 304 -5.21 4.95 5.31
N PRO A 305 -5.38 6.24 5.66
CA PRO A 305 -5.99 7.20 4.73
C PRO A 305 -5.08 7.37 3.51
N PRO A 306 -5.55 7.98 2.39
CA PRO A 306 -4.81 8.14 1.13
C PRO A 306 -3.30 8.44 1.27
N ALA A 307 -2.51 7.38 1.36
CA ALA A 307 -1.08 7.41 1.62
C ALA A 307 -0.42 6.45 0.63
N TYR A 308 0.67 6.89 0.05
CA TYR A 308 1.39 6.11 -0.94
C TYR A 308 2.87 6.17 -0.66
N LEU A 309 3.60 5.10 -0.98
CA LEU A 309 5.04 5.10 -0.80
C LEU A 309 5.74 5.52 -2.08
N PHE A 310 6.87 6.21 -1.93
CA PHE A 310 7.78 6.47 -3.04
C PHE A 310 9.19 6.03 -2.67
N VAL A 311 9.94 5.60 -3.67
CA VAL A 311 11.35 5.25 -3.52
C VAL A 311 12.15 6.41 -4.11
N PRO A 312 13.05 7.06 -3.36
CA PRO A 312 13.86 8.14 -3.92
C PRO A 312 14.99 7.58 -4.80
N ALA A 313 14.78 7.47 -6.13
CA ALA A 313 15.84 7.07 -7.07
C ALA A 313 16.17 8.17 -8.10
N ASN A 314 17.43 8.64 -8.12
CA ASN A 314 18.02 9.46 -9.19
C ASN A 314 17.17 10.65 -9.69
N HIS A 315 16.56 11.42 -8.78
CA HIS A 315 15.78 12.63 -9.09
C HIS A 315 14.52 12.44 -9.96
N ALA A 316 14.20 11.20 -10.36
CA ALA A 316 12.86 10.79 -10.70
C ALA A 316 12.19 10.33 -9.40
N ARG A 317 10.88 10.51 -9.25
CA ARG A 317 10.15 9.89 -8.14
C ARG A 317 9.58 8.56 -8.66
N PRO A 318 10.27 7.40 -8.55
CA PRO A 318 9.58 6.11 -8.64
C PRO A 318 8.54 6.09 -7.54
N CYS A 319 7.32 6.22 -8.00
CA CYS A 319 6.08 6.32 -7.26
C CYS A 319 5.06 5.54 -8.12
N CYS A 320 3.99 5.00 -7.55
CA CYS A 320 3.58 5.09 -6.15
C CYS A 320 3.17 3.70 -5.67
N ILE A 321 3.60 3.29 -4.48
CA ILE A 321 3.22 2.01 -3.89
C ILE A 321 1.96 2.24 -3.02
N GLY A 322 0.82 1.66 -3.41
CA GLY A 322 -0.47 1.80 -2.71
C GLY A 322 -0.72 0.79 -1.60
N GLY A 323 0.09 -0.26 -1.58
CA GLY A 323 -0.05 -1.37 -0.65
C GLY A 323 1.19 -2.23 -0.67
N PHE A 324 1.28 -3.10 0.32
CA PHE A 324 2.06 -4.32 0.22
C PHE A 324 1.51 -5.35 1.19
N HIS A 325 1.78 -6.62 0.91
CA HIS A 325 1.57 -7.69 1.85
C HIS A 325 2.89 -8.32 2.31
N GLY A 326 2.81 -9.07 3.41
CA GLY A 326 3.94 -9.75 4.00
C GLY A 326 3.62 -10.25 5.40
N PHE A 327 4.65 -10.46 6.21
CA PHE A 327 4.47 -10.88 7.59
C PHE A 327 5.58 -10.35 8.49
N ASP A 328 5.25 -10.18 9.77
CA ASP A 328 6.24 -9.95 10.82
C ASP A 328 6.61 -11.28 11.50
N PRO A 329 7.85 -11.75 11.36
CA PRO A 329 8.29 -12.94 12.04
C PRO A 329 8.75 -12.65 13.47
N GLU A 330 8.33 -13.49 14.41
CA GLU A 330 8.78 -13.40 15.80
C GLU A 330 9.27 -14.76 16.32
N PRO A 331 10.29 -14.81 17.19
CA PRO A 331 10.80 -16.08 17.68
C PRO A 331 9.70 -16.82 18.46
N GLY A 332 9.71 -18.14 18.33
CA GLY A 332 8.85 -19.04 19.09
C GLY A 332 9.21 -19.10 20.57
N ASP A 333 8.29 -19.60 21.39
CA ASP A 333 8.56 -19.95 22.78
C ASP A 333 7.75 -21.20 23.21
N ALA A 334 7.92 -21.63 24.46
CA ALA A 334 7.24 -22.81 24.97
C ALA A 334 5.69 -22.76 24.85
N ARG A 335 5.08 -21.57 24.76
CA ARG A 335 3.62 -21.40 24.68
C ARG A 335 3.08 -21.77 23.30
N ASN A 336 3.88 -21.63 22.25
CA ASN A 336 3.51 -22.02 20.88
C ASN A 336 4.36 -23.19 20.35
N GLY A 337 4.97 -23.98 21.23
CA GLY A 337 5.77 -25.14 20.84
C GLY A 337 7.15 -24.80 20.25
N ASN A 338 7.66 -23.59 20.51
CA ASN A 338 8.88 -23.03 19.94
C ASN A 338 8.83 -22.90 18.41
N LEU A 339 7.64 -22.77 17.83
CA LEU A 339 7.45 -22.53 16.41
C LEU A 339 7.68 -21.06 16.08
N LEU A 340 8.30 -20.77 14.93
CA LEU A 340 8.41 -19.41 14.42
C LEU A 340 6.99 -18.82 14.28
N ARG A 341 6.77 -17.63 14.83
CA ARG A 341 5.52 -16.90 14.68
C ARG A 341 5.57 -16.13 13.37
N ALA A 342 4.51 -16.18 12.58
CA ALA A 342 4.34 -15.33 11.43
C ALA A 342 3.03 -14.55 11.58
N PHE A 343 3.14 -13.24 11.80
CA PHE A 343 1.99 -12.34 11.83
C PHE A 343 1.74 -11.83 10.41
N VAL A 344 0.84 -12.50 9.69
CA VAL A 344 0.51 -12.16 8.30
C VAL A 344 -0.30 -10.87 8.27
N LEU A 345 0.13 -9.94 7.42
CA LEU A 345 -0.47 -8.62 7.32
C LEU A 345 -0.33 -7.99 5.94
N ASN A 346 -1.17 -6.99 5.69
CA ASN A 346 -0.94 -6.00 4.65
C ASN A 346 -0.92 -4.58 5.20
N TYR A 347 -0.23 -3.73 4.47
CA TYR A 347 -0.47 -2.30 4.40
C TYR A 347 -1.40 -2.04 3.22
N SER A 348 -2.48 -1.30 3.43
CA SER A 348 -3.33 -0.82 2.34
C SER A 348 -3.88 0.57 2.64
N THR A 349 -4.12 1.34 1.58
CA THR A 349 -4.74 2.67 1.65
C THR A 349 -6.10 2.71 0.96
N TRP A 350 -6.87 3.76 1.21
CA TRP A 350 -7.95 4.15 0.29
C TRP A 350 -7.36 4.82 -0.95
N ASP A 351 -7.67 4.28 -2.13
CA ASP A 351 -7.13 4.79 -3.39
C ASP A 351 -7.91 6.00 -3.94
N GLN A 352 -7.19 7.07 -4.24
CA GLN A 352 -7.73 8.26 -4.87
C GLN A 352 -7.61 8.15 -6.40
N PRO A 353 -8.58 8.70 -7.18
CA PRO A 353 -8.54 8.68 -8.64
C PRO A 353 -7.60 9.75 -9.21
N ILE A 354 -6.32 9.71 -8.80
CA ILE A 354 -5.28 10.70 -9.12
C ILE A 354 -4.20 10.16 -10.04
N PHE A 355 -4.15 8.84 -10.24
CA PHE A 355 -3.15 8.16 -11.05
C PHE A 355 -3.47 8.20 -12.54
N ARG A 356 -2.55 7.65 -13.35
CA ARG A 356 -2.66 7.56 -14.82
C ARG A 356 -4.00 6.97 -15.25
N ASP A 357 -4.40 5.88 -14.60
CA ASP A 357 -5.71 5.27 -14.77
C ASP A 357 -6.60 5.72 -13.60
N PRO A 358 -7.55 6.65 -13.81
CA PRO A 358 -8.41 7.13 -12.74
C PRO A 358 -9.46 6.12 -12.31
N THR A 359 -9.58 4.96 -12.99
CA THR A 359 -10.46 3.87 -12.55
C THR A 359 -9.85 3.06 -11.43
N VAL A 360 -8.52 3.11 -11.25
CA VAL A 360 -7.84 2.59 -10.06
C VAL A 360 -8.08 3.56 -8.90
N GLN A 361 -9.00 3.18 -8.04
CA GLN A 361 -9.46 3.98 -6.91
C GLN A 361 -10.08 3.07 -5.84
N ASP A 362 -10.53 3.67 -4.75
CA ASP A 362 -11.20 3.02 -3.62
C ASP A 362 -10.45 1.86 -2.95
N VAL A 363 -10.79 0.62 -3.28
CA VAL A 363 -10.29 -0.62 -2.69
C VAL A 363 -9.41 -1.39 -3.67
N ALA A 364 -9.03 -0.82 -4.81
CA ALA A 364 -8.18 -1.48 -5.80
C ALA A 364 -6.92 -2.08 -5.17
N GLY A 365 -6.16 -1.28 -4.40
CA GLY A 365 -4.99 -1.78 -3.67
C GLY A 365 -5.34 -2.73 -2.53
N LEU A 366 -6.38 -2.45 -1.76
CA LEU A 366 -6.79 -3.35 -0.70
C LEU A 366 -7.18 -4.75 -1.22
N SER A 367 -7.91 -4.83 -2.34
CA SER A 367 -8.26 -6.12 -2.96
C SER A 367 -7.03 -6.82 -3.50
N HIS A 368 -6.10 -6.10 -4.12
CA HIS A 368 -4.84 -6.65 -4.62
C HIS A 368 -4.08 -7.35 -3.49
N GLU A 369 -3.76 -6.62 -2.42
CA GLU A 369 -2.95 -7.16 -1.32
C GLU A 369 -3.63 -8.33 -0.58
N VAL A 370 -4.96 -8.32 -0.50
CA VAL A 370 -5.70 -9.41 0.13
C VAL A 370 -5.76 -10.63 -0.78
N SER A 371 -5.92 -10.47 -2.10
CA SER A 371 -5.91 -11.57 -3.06
C SER A 371 -4.55 -12.23 -3.16
N GLU A 372 -3.47 -11.45 -3.05
CA GLU A 372 -2.11 -11.98 -2.98
C GLU A 372 -1.90 -12.77 -1.69
N ILE A 373 -2.27 -12.26 -0.50
CA ILE A 373 -2.20 -13.09 0.72
C ILE A 373 -2.97 -14.42 0.60
N TYR A 374 -4.06 -14.49 -0.17
CA TYR A 374 -4.75 -15.76 -0.41
C TYR A 374 -3.89 -16.74 -1.21
N ASN A 375 -3.07 -16.23 -2.13
CA ASN A 375 -2.24 -16.97 -3.07
C ASN A 375 -0.82 -17.27 -2.54
N ASP A 376 -0.21 -16.35 -1.78
CA ASP A 376 1.16 -16.45 -1.27
C ASP A 376 1.38 -15.72 0.09
N PRO A 377 0.70 -16.15 1.18
CA PRO A 377 0.67 -15.45 2.48
C PRO A 377 2.05 -15.25 3.15
N PHE A 378 3.11 -15.87 2.63
CA PHE A 378 4.46 -15.83 3.17
C PHE A 378 5.51 -15.34 2.18
N VAL A 379 5.11 -14.73 1.06
CA VAL A 379 6.00 -14.00 0.13
C VAL A 379 7.26 -14.80 -0.26
N GLY A 380 7.10 -16.10 -0.48
CA GLY A 380 8.20 -17.00 -0.87
C GLY A 380 9.20 -17.39 0.23
N VAL A 381 9.08 -16.89 1.47
CA VAL A 381 10.13 -17.02 2.51
C VAL A 381 10.36 -18.46 2.94
N PHE A 382 9.31 -19.26 3.04
CA PHE A 382 9.40 -20.64 3.54
C PHE A 382 9.70 -21.67 2.44
N GLY A 383 9.88 -21.25 1.19
CA GLY A 383 10.23 -22.10 0.05
C GLY A 383 9.12 -22.38 -0.97
N PRO A 384 7.83 -22.52 -0.57
CA PRO A 384 6.69 -22.41 -1.49
C PRO A 384 6.53 -20.98 -2.02
N ASP A 385 5.71 -20.82 -3.06
CA ASP A 385 5.27 -19.54 -3.67
C ASP A 385 6.29 -18.90 -4.63
N ILE A 386 7.30 -19.67 -5.01
CA ILE A 386 8.09 -19.40 -6.21
C ILE A 386 7.39 -19.99 -7.43
N THR A 387 7.41 -19.24 -8.53
CA THR A 387 6.87 -19.64 -9.83
C THR A 387 8.02 -19.76 -10.82
N PRO A 388 7.80 -20.37 -12.00
CA PRO A 388 8.64 -20.05 -13.14
C PRO A 388 8.71 -18.54 -13.36
N TRP A 389 9.80 -18.05 -13.94
CA TRP A 389 9.83 -16.67 -14.41
C TRP A 389 8.72 -16.43 -15.42
N TRP A 390 8.00 -15.33 -15.22
CA TRP A 390 6.90 -14.87 -16.07
C TRP A 390 7.11 -13.40 -16.45
N LEU A 391 6.59 -13.04 -17.62
CA LEU A 391 6.59 -11.66 -18.12
C LEU A 391 5.14 -11.28 -18.37
N ALA A 392 4.60 -10.40 -17.54
CA ALA A 392 3.24 -9.93 -17.67
C ALA A 392 3.09 -8.95 -18.85
N PRO A 393 1.88 -8.78 -19.43
CA PRO A 393 1.64 -7.88 -20.55
C PRO A 393 2.01 -6.41 -20.27
N ASN A 394 2.00 -6.01 -19.00
CA ASN A 394 2.44 -4.70 -18.52
C ASN A 394 3.98 -4.51 -18.54
N GLY A 395 4.75 -5.57 -18.82
CA GLY A 395 6.20 -5.59 -18.83
C GLY A 395 6.84 -5.94 -17.48
N ASN A 396 6.04 -6.26 -16.46
CA ASN A 396 6.53 -6.73 -15.17
C ASN A 396 7.12 -8.13 -15.30
N CYS A 397 8.30 -8.35 -14.72
CA CYS A 397 9.07 -9.57 -14.84
C CYS A 397 9.45 -10.06 -13.45
N GLN A 398 8.91 -11.22 -13.06
CA GLN A 398 9.10 -11.77 -11.72
C GLN A 398 9.05 -13.30 -11.74
N ASP A 399 9.24 -13.92 -10.58
CA ASP A 399 9.25 -15.36 -10.34
C ASP A 399 8.60 -15.78 -9.00
N ASN A 400 7.68 -14.96 -8.51
CA ASN A 400 6.81 -15.17 -7.34
C ASN A 400 5.33 -15.21 -7.77
N LEU A 401 4.45 -15.65 -6.86
CA LEU A 401 3.02 -15.85 -7.10
C LEU A 401 2.18 -14.60 -6.74
N GLU A 402 2.57 -13.46 -7.29
CA GLU A 402 1.92 -12.16 -7.05
C GLU A 402 0.78 -11.97 -8.07
N VAL A 403 -0.44 -12.38 -7.71
CA VAL A 403 -1.58 -12.43 -8.64
C VAL A 403 -2.00 -11.07 -9.17
N GLY A 404 -1.83 -10.01 -8.37
CA GLY A 404 -2.23 -8.65 -8.72
C GLY A 404 -1.18 -7.95 -9.60
N ASP A 405 0.11 -8.22 -9.34
CA ASP A 405 1.25 -7.68 -10.09
C ASP A 405 1.22 -7.99 -11.60
N VAL A 406 0.57 -9.09 -11.98
CA VAL A 406 0.35 -9.46 -13.38
C VAL A 406 -0.58 -8.47 -14.09
N ILE A 407 -1.55 -7.92 -13.37
CA ILE A 407 -2.66 -7.11 -13.89
C ILE A 407 -2.37 -5.61 -13.84
N GLU A 408 -1.46 -5.18 -12.95
CA GLU A 408 -1.13 -3.77 -12.75
C GLU A 408 -0.86 -3.00 -14.05
N GLY A 409 -1.48 -1.82 -14.19
CA GLY A 409 -1.26 -0.95 -15.33
C GLY A 409 -1.82 -1.48 -16.66
N MET A 410 -2.50 -2.63 -16.67
CA MET A 410 -3.24 -3.11 -17.83
C MET A 410 -4.57 -2.34 -18.00
N PRO A 411 -5.12 -2.26 -19.23
CA PRO A 411 -6.50 -1.83 -19.42
C PRO A 411 -7.47 -2.74 -18.66
N HIS A 412 -8.51 -2.16 -18.06
CA HIS A 412 -9.50 -2.88 -17.25
C HIS A 412 -8.89 -3.65 -16.07
N GLN A 413 -7.81 -3.13 -15.49
CA GLN A 413 -7.20 -3.72 -14.30
C GLN A 413 -8.15 -3.76 -13.09
N VAL A 414 -9.25 -3.02 -13.07
CA VAL A 414 -10.27 -3.08 -12.01
C VAL A 414 -11.61 -3.56 -12.54
N PHE A 415 -12.41 -4.18 -11.67
CA PHE A 415 -13.75 -4.66 -11.97
C PHE A 415 -14.81 -3.95 -11.10
N PRO A 416 -15.76 -3.19 -11.69
CA PRO A 416 -16.74 -2.43 -10.91
C PRO A 416 -17.78 -3.34 -10.26
N ILE A 417 -17.92 -3.26 -8.94
CA ILE A 417 -18.90 -4.01 -8.14
C ILE A 417 -19.78 -3.02 -7.38
N THR A 418 -21.08 -3.00 -7.69
CA THR A 418 -22.04 -2.18 -6.95
C THR A 418 -22.60 -2.95 -5.77
N MET A 419 -22.31 -2.47 -4.57
CA MET A 419 -22.75 -3.09 -3.32
C MET A 419 -24.15 -2.60 -2.90
N PRO A 420 -24.85 -3.32 -1.99
CA PRO A 420 -26.17 -2.91 -1.51
C PRO A 420 -26.23 -1.52 -0.86
N ASN A 421 -25.10 -0.98 -0.41
CA ASN A 421 -24.99 0.39 0.09
C ASN A 421 -25.06 1.47 -1.02
N GLY A 422 -25.22 1.07 -2.29
CA GLY A 422 -25.32 1.96 -3.44
C GLY A 422 -23.98 2.51 -3.94
N PHE A 423 -22.86 2.09 -3.35
CA PHE A 423 -21.51 2.46 -3.80
C PHE A 423 -20.97 1.43 -4.77
N THR A 424 -20.33 1.90 -5.85
CA THR A 424 -19.60 1.06 -6.80
C THR A 424 -18.13 1.07 -6.44
N TYR A 425 -17.63 -0.07 -5.99
CA TYR A 425 -16.22 -0.32 -5.69
C TYR A 425 -15.50 -0.85 -6.94
N HIS A 426 -14.17 -0.70 -6.98
CA HIS A 426 -13.30 -1.06 -8.09
C HIS A 426 -12.15 -1.97 -7.62
N PRO A 427 -12.42 -3.16 -7.07
CA PRO A 427 -11.37 -4.12 -6.78
C PRO A 427 -10.59 -4.48 -8.05
N GLN A 428 -9.30 -4.80 -7.91
CA GLN A 428 -8.44 -5.19 -9.01
C GLN A 428 -8.88 -6.56 -9.56
N ASN A 429 -8.81 -6.76 -10.87
CA ASN A 429 -8.80 -8.11 -11.42
C ASN A 429 -7.49 -8.79 -11.01
N GLU A 430 -7.53 -10.10 -10.80
CA GLU A 430 -6.40 -10.89 -10.38
C GLU A 430 -6.05 -11.93 -11.45
N ALA A 431 -4.77 -12.25 -11.61
CA ALA A 431 -4.37 -13.45 -12.32
C ALA A 431 -4.74 -14.70 -11.51
N LEU A 432 -5.08 -15.79 -12.20
CA LEU A 432 -5.39 -17.07 -11.56
C LEU A 432 -4.15 -17.97 -11.60
N LEU A 433 -4.02 -18.89 -10.64
CA LEU A 433 -2.93 -19.87 -10.55
C LEU A 433 -2.58 -20.50 -11.91
N GLN A 434 -3.57 -20.86 -12.72
CA GLN A 434 -3.40 -21.49 -14.03
C GLN A 434 -2.58 -20.66 -15.04
N TRP A 435 -2.53 -19.34 -14.87
CA TRP A 435 -1.67 -18.46 -15.66
C TRP A 435 -0.19 -18.70 -15.36
N PHE A 436 0.15 -18.89 -14.08
CA PHE A 436 1.51 -19.21 -13.60
C PHE A 436 1.91 -20.66 -13.88
N GLU A 437 0.94 -21.59 -13.92
CA GLU A 437 1.17 -22.99 -14.29
C GLU A 437 1.50 -23.18 -15.79
N PHE A 438 1.30 -22.14 -16.61
CA PHE A 438 1.28 -22.20 -18.06
C PHE A 438 0.29 -23.27 -18.60
N GLN A 439 -0.84 -23.45 -17.91
CA GLN A 439 -1.74 -24.57 -18.15
C GLN A 439 -2.73 -24.29 -19.30
N SER A 440 -2.63 -25.03 -20.40
CA SER A 440 -3.59 -24.97 -21.52
C SER A 440 -4.28 -26.32 -21.79
N PRO A 441 -5.62 -26.39 -21.83
CA PRO A 441 -6.55 -25.34 -21.39
C PRO A 441 -6.48 -25.11 -19.88
N SER A 442 -6.81 -23.90 -19.43
CA SER A 442 -6.95 -23.60 -17.99
C SER A 442 -8.04 -24.47 -17.37
N THR A 443 -7.77 -24.96 -16.16
CA THR A 443 -8.73 -25.67 -15.32
C THR A 443 -9.53 -24.74 -14.41
N ALA A 444 -9.24 -23.43 -14.42
CA ALA A 444 -10.00 -22.42 -13.70
C ALA A 444 -11.39 -22.24 -14.32
N LEU A 445 -12.22 -21.43 -13.64
CA LEU A 445 -13.58 -21.11 -14.05
C LEU A 445 -13.69 -20.75 -15.53
N ASN A 446 -14.39 -21.59 -16.29
CA ASN A 446 -14.61 -21.43 -17.74
C ASN A 446 -13.33 -21.32 -18.57
N GLY A 447 -12.21 -21.87 -18.10
CA GLY A 447 -10.92 -21.81 -18.77
C GLY A 447 -10.26 -20.43 -18.73
N ALA A 448 -10.62 -19.59 -17.76
CA ALA A 448 -10.06 -18.24 -17.59
C ALA A 448 -8.63 -18.25 -17.02
N TYR A 449 -7.93 -17.13 -17.18
CA TYR A 449 -6.63 -16.84 -16.53
C TYR A 449 -6.67 -15.62 -15.63
N SER A 450 -7.79 -14.90 -15.60
CA SER A 450 -8.05 -13.78 -14.70
C SER A 450 -9.48 -13.79 -14.19
N TYR A 451 -9.73 -13.14 -13.07
CA TYR A 451 -11.06 -12.99 -12.47
C TYR A 451 -11.16 -11.66 -11.71
N PRO A 452 -12.34 -11.02 -11.57
CA PRO A 452 -13.67 -11.38 -12.11
C PRO A 452 -13.83 -11.25 -13.62
N ASP A 453 -13.09 -10.35 -14.26
CA ASP A 453 -13.09 -10.21 -15.71
C ASP A 453 -12.15 -11.25 -16.35
N MET A 454 -12.75 -12.30 -16.91
CA MET A 454 -12.07 -13.39 -17.61
C MET A 454 -11.43 -12.98 -18.94
N THR A 455 -11.55 -11.71 -19.34
CA THR A 455 -11.03 -11.18 -20.60
C THR A 455 -9.79 -10.31 -20.44
N VAL A 456 -9.34 -10.04 -19.21
CA VAL A 456 -8.11 -9.27 -18.96
C VAL A 456 -6.88 -10.08 -19.39
N LEU A 457 -6.79 -11.33 -18.93
CA LEU A 457 -5.78 -12.30 -19.38
C LEU A 457 -6.42 -13.31 -20.32
N THR A 458 -6.30 -13.05 -21.63
CA THR A 458 -6.89 -13.91 -22.68
C THR A 458 -6.00 -15.08 -23.09
N GLY A 459 -4.79 -15.17 -22.54
CA GLY A 459 -3.84 -16.21 -22.89
C GLY A 459 -2.77 -16.42 -21.84
N LEU A 460 -2.05 -17.52 -21.99
CA LEU A 460 -0.95 -17.91 -21.11
C LEU A 460 0.21 -16.93 -21.19
N SER A 461 0.89 -16.77 -20.05
CA SER A 461 2.26 -16.27 -20.03
C SER A 461 3.18 -17.19 -20.86
N ALA A 462 4.22 -16.62 -21.46
CA ALA A 462 5.26 -17.42 -22.11
C ALA A 462 6.34 -17.78 -21.08
N PRO A 463 6.84 -19.03 -21.05
CA PRO A 463 7.95 -19.40 -20.18
C PRO A 463 9.15 -18.48 -20.39
N GLN A 464 9.66 -17.87 -19.31
CA GLN A 464 10.79 -16.95 -19.38
C GLN A 464 12.07 -17.60 -18.86
N LYS A 465 13.22 -17.08 -19.33
CA LYS A 465 14.50 -17.29 -18.63
C LYS A 465 14.54 -16.46 -17.35
N ALA A 466 15.47 -16.76 -16.46
CA ALA A 466 15.71 -15.93 -15.29
C ALA A 466 15.97 -14.46 -15.68
N GLY A 467 15.26 -13.54 -15.04
CA GLY A 467 15.28 -12.11 -15.35
C GLY A 467 14.56 -11.71 -16.64
N CYS A 468 13.72 -12.59 -17.21
CA CYS A 468 13.04 -12.41 -18.51
C CYS A 468 13.98 -11.95 -19.64
N VAL A 469 15.22 -12.42 -19.60
CA VAL A 469 16.22 -12.10 -20.62
C VAL A 469 15.85 -12.83 -21.93
N PRO A 470 15.89 -12.15 -23.09
CA PRO A 470 15.59 -12.75 -24.41
C PRO A 470 16.35 -14.06 -24.71
#